data_AF-A0A940WSX0-F1
#
_entry.id   AF-A0A940WSX0-F1
#
_cell.length_a   1.000
_cell.length_b   1.000
_cell.length_c   1.000
_cell.angle_alpha   90.00
_cell.angle_beta   90.00
_cell.angle_gamma   90.00
#
_symmetry.space_group_name_H-M   'P 1'
#
loop_
_entity.id
_entity.type
_entity.pdbx_description
1 polymer ?
#
loop_
_entity_poly.entity_id
_entity_poly.type
_entity_poly.pdbx_seq_one_letter_code
_entity_poly.pdbx_strand_id
1 'polypeptide(L)'
;MKINPYLSVQQNPYKKQVDKTEKAYDIKAKSDKLEISTEALKMQQVTQVDPARQAKVDALKQKIEAGEYKVDAQAVAAKFYDYWNE
;
A
#
# COMPACT_ATOMS: atom_id res chain seq x y z
N MET A 1 -52.52 -16.48 42.69
CA MET A 1 -51.13 -16.41 43.20
C MET A 1 -50.19 -16.34 42.00
N LYS A 2 -49.36 -15.30 41.88
CA LYS A 2 -48.30 -15.22 40.87
C LYS A 2 -46.99 -15.58 41.55
N ILE A 3 -46.35 -16.65 41.09
CA ILE A 3 -45.07 -17.15 41.62
C ILE A 3 -43.98 -16.67 40.66
N ASN A 4 -43.08 -15.80 41.13
CA ASN A 4 -41.90 -15.40 40.38
C ASN A 4 -40.84 -16.51 40.46
N PRO A 5 -40.30 -17.01 39.33
CA PRO A 5 -39.17 -17.92 39.39
C PRO A 5 -37.91 -17.14 39.77
N TYR A 6 -37.28 -17.54 40.87
CA TYR A 6 -35.94 -17.08 41.21
C TYR A 6 -34.97 -17.50 40.10
N LEU A 7 -34.47 -16.53 39.34
CA LEU A 7 -33.30 -16.73 38.48
C LEU A 7 -32.12 -17.03 39.40
N SER A 8 -31.61 -18.27 39.35
CA SER A 8 -30.40 -18.64 40.05
C SER A 8 -29.27 -17.74 39.55
N VAL A 9 -28.75 -16.90 40.45
CA VAL A 9 -27.61 -16.02 40.20
C VAL A 9 -26.37 -16.91 40.07
N GLN A 10 -26.15 -17.49 38.89
CA GLN A 10 -24.86 -18.08 38.51
C GLN A 10 -23.84 -16.97 38.19
N GLN A 11 -23.64 -16.03 39.12
CA GLN A 11 -22.56 -15.06 39.03
C GLN A 11 -21.36 -15.61 39.79
N ASN A 12 -20.60 -16.50 39.16
CA ASN A 12 -19.28 -16.88 39.67
C ASN A 12 -18.29 -15.73 39.42
N PRO A 13 -17.83 -15.00 40.45
CA PRO A 13 -16.98 -13.82 40.30
C PRO A 13 -15.61 -14.15 39.68
N TYR A 14 -15.17 -15.40 39.80
CA TYR A 14 -13.91 -15.89 39.27
C TYR A 14 -13.91 -16.08 37.74
N LYS A 15 -15.07 -16.33 37.10
CA LYS A 15 -15.13 -16.42 35.63
C LYS A 15 -14.79 -15.08 34.97
N LYS A 16 -15.22 -13.97 35.59
CA LYS A 16 -14.91 -12.61 35.13
C LYS A 16 -13.41 -12.26 35.16
N GLN A 17 -12.60 -12.96 35.97
CA GLN A 17 -11.15 -12.75 36.00
C GLN A 17 -10.46 -13.42 34.81
N VAL A 18 -10.90 -14.62 34.42
CA VAL A 18 -10.36 -15.35 33.25
C VAL A 18 -10.67 -14.59 31.96
N ASP A 19 -11.90 -14.08 31.83
CA ASP A 19 -12.31 -13.23 30.69
C ASP A 19 -11.53 -11.91 30.60
N LYS A 20 -11.06 -11.37 31.74
CA LYS A 20 -10.24 -10.15 31.77
C LYS A 20 -8.79 -10.42 31.39
N THR A 21 -8.24 -11.58 31.77
CA THR A 21 -6.88 -11.98 31.38
C THR A 21 -6.79 -12.31 29.89
N GLU A 22 -7.78 -12.99 29.31
CA GLU A 22 -7.80 -13.27 27.86
C GLU A 22 -7.87 -11.99 27.01
N LYS A 23 -8.65 -10.99 27.45
CA LYS A 23 -8.72 -9.68 26.80
C LYS A 23 -7.43 -8.86 26.92
N ALA A 24 -6.58 -9.16 27.90
CA ALA A 24 -5.28 -8.50 28.07
C ALA A 24 -4.21 -9.07 27.11
N TYR A 25 -4.33 -10.34 26.70
CA TYR A 25 -3.44 -10.94 25.69
C TYR A 25 -3.75 -10.49 24.25
N ASP A 26 -4.94 -9.96 23.99
CA ASP A 26 -5.32 -9.41 22.68
C ASP A 26 -4.93 -7.93 22.52
N ILE A 27 -4.18 -7.37 23.48
CA ILE A 27 -3.37 -6.18 23.23
C ILE A 27 -2.18 -6.65 22.41
N LYS A 28 -2.46 -6.96 21.14
CA LYS A 28 -1.49 -7.29 20.09
C LYS A 28 -0.29 -6.39 20.28
N ALA A 29 0.87 -7.00 20.57
CA ALA A 29 2.14 -6.31 20.55
C ALA A 29 2.18 -5.52 19.23
N LYS A 30 2.08 -4.19 19.32
CA LYS A 30 2.14 -3.33 18.15
C LYS A 30 3.55 -3.46 17.60
N SER A 31 3.73 -4.35 16.63
CA SER A 31 4.94 -4.42 15.84
C SER A 31 5.05 -3.15 15.01
N ASP A 32 6.24 -2.57 14.95
CA ASP A 32 6.50 -1.46 14.05
C ASP A 32 6.18 -1.89 12.62
N LYS A 33 5.26 -1.16 11.98
CA LYS A 33 4.82 -1.42 10.61
C LYS A 33 5.07 -0.18 9.77
N LEU A 34 5.86 -0.34 8.71
CA LEU A 34 6.07 0.68 7.70
C LEU A 34 5.08 0.44 6.56
N GLU A 35 4.06 1.30 6.44
CA GLU A 35 3.10 1.26 5.33
C GLU A 35 3.30 2.48 4.42
N ILE A 36 3.03 2.30 3.12
CA ILE A 36 2.96 3.42 2.17
C ILE A 36 1.72 4.25 2.52
N SER A 37 1.86 5.57 2.58
CA SER A 37 0.73 6.45 2.91
C SER A 37 -0.40 6.30 1.88
N THR A 38 -1.64 6.49 2.33
CA THR A 38 -2.83 6.43 1.46
C THR A 38 -2.77 7.47 0.33
N GLU A 39 -2.11 8.60 0.57
CA GLU A 39 -1.85 9.65 -0.41
C GLU A 39 -0.82 9.21 -1.46
N ALA A 40 0.30 8.61 -1.04
CA ALA A 40 1.32 8.09 -1.95
C ALA A 40 0.77 6.96 -2.84
N LEU A 41 -0.08 6.09 -2.29
CA LEU A 41 -0.79 5.06 -3.07
C LEU A 41 -1.70 5.67 -4.14
N LYS A 42 -2.41 6.76 -3.83
CA LYS A 42 -3.25 7.47 -4.82
C LYS A 42 -2.42 8.11 -5.92
N MET A 43 -1.26 8.69 -5.58
CA MET A 43 -0.33 9.23 -6.59
C MET A 43 0.23 8.13 -7.50
N GLN A 44 0.53 6.95 -6.93
CA GLN A 44 0.98 5.78 -7.70
C GLN A 44 -0.11 5.21 -8.62
N GLN A 45 -1.39 5.35 -8.30
CA GLN A 45 -2.48 4.84 -9.16
C GLN A 45 -2.59 5.60 -10.49
N VAL A 46 -2.01 6.80 -10.60
CA VAL A 46 -1.97 7.58 -11.86
C VAL A 46 -0.98 6.96 -12.88
N THR A 47 -0.25 5.91 -12.52
CA THR A 47 0.71 5.21 -13.40
C THR A 47 0.02 4.29 -14.43
N GLN A 48 -1.17 4.63 -14.92
CA GLN A 48 -1.61 4.03 -16.18
C GLN A 48 -0.67 4.54 -17.27
N VAL A 49 -0.16 3.62 -18.09
CA VAL A 49 0.76 3.96 -19.18
C VAL A 49 0.08 4.98 -20.09
N ASP A 50 0.58 6.21 -20.04
CA ASP A 50 0.09 7.30 -20.88
C ASP A 50 0.11 6.86 -22.36
N PRO A 51 -1.02 6.93 -23.09
CA PRO A 51 -1.06 6.65 -24.53
C PRO A 51 0.03 7.38 -25.32
N ALA A 52 0.41 8.60 -24.90
CA ALA A 52 1.50 9.34 -25.51
C ALA A 52 2.86 8.65 -25.32
N ARG A 53 3.08 8.00 -24.17
CA ARG A 53 4.29 7.20 -23.92
C ARG A 53 4.31 5.96 -24.82
N GLN A 54 3.17 5.29 -24.97
CA GLN A 54 3.07 4.11 -25.82
C GLN A 54 3.41 4.44 -27.28
N ALA A 55 2.81 5.50 -27.83
CA ALA A 55 3.10 5.95 -29.19
C ALA A 55 4.59 6.31 -29.40
N LYS A 56 5.23 6.97 -28.42
CA LYS A 56 6.67 7.28 -28.47
C LYS A 56 7.52 6.02 -28.51
N VAL A 57 7.20 5.02 -27.69
CA VAL A 57 7.94 3.75 -27.62
C VAL A 57 7.83 3.00 -28.94
N ASP A 58 6.63 2.92 -29.52
CA ASP A 58 6.43 2.17 -30.76
C ASP A 58 7.13 2.84 -31.96
N ALA A 59 7.13 4.18 -32.03
CA ALA A 59 7.92 4.91 -33.01
C ALA A 59 9.44 4.67 -32.86
N LEU A 60 9.94 4.56 -31.62
CA LEU A 60 11.35 4.25 -31.37
C LEU A 60 11.71 2.82 -31.79
N LYS A 61 10.84 1.85 -31.51
CA LYS A 61 11.05 0.45 -31.94
C LYS A 61 11.19 0.35 -33.46
N GLN A 62 10.31 0.99 -34.21
CA GLN A 62 10.37 1.00 -35.68
C GLN A 62 11.72 1.56 -36.19
N LYS A 63 12.22 2.65 -35.60
CA LYS A 63 13.52 3.22 -35.97
C LYS A 63 14.70 2.30 -35.64
N ILE A 64 14.60 1.55 -34.54
CA ILE A 64 15.63 0.57 -34.15
C ILE A 64 15.63 -0.61 -35.12
N GLU A 65 14.46 -1.15 -35.45
CA GLU A 65 14.30 -2.25 -36.42
C GLU A 65 14.78 -1.87 -37.82
N ALA A 66 14.55 -0.62 -38.23
CA ALA A 66 15.06 -0.08 -39.49
C ALA A 66 16.58 0.20 -39.48
N GLY A 67 17.25 0.14 -38.32
CA GLY A 67 18.67 0.48 -38.17
C GLY A 67 18.97 1.98 -38.24
N GLU A 68 17.95 2.84 -38.23
CA GLU A 68 18.07 4.29 -38.33
C GLU A 68 18.24 4.97 -36.97
N TYR A 69 18.10 4.22 -35.88
CA TYR A 69 18.24 4.75 -34.53
C TYR A 69 19.71 5.04 -34.19
N LYS A 70 20.03 6.32 -34.03
CA LYS A 70 21.34 6.79 -33.56
C LYS A 70 21.23 7.31 -32.14
N VAL A 71 22.07 6.78 -31.25
CA VAL A 71 22.20 7.27 -29.87
C VAL A 71 22.88 8.64 -29.89
N ASP A 72 22.23 9.63 -29.28
CA ASP A 72 22.79 10.97 -29.07
C ASP A 72 23.36 11.07 -27.65
N ALA A 73 24.69 10.99 -27.53
CA ALA A 73 25.37 11.05 -26.25
C ALA A 73 25.20 12.42 -25.55
N GLN A 74 25.08 13.51 -26.30
CA GLN A 74 24.91 14.85 -25.74
C GLN A 74 23.50 15.01 -25.16
N ALA A 75 22.49 14.54 -25.88
CA ALA A 75 21.11 14.55 -25.38
C ALA A 75 20.95 13.66 -24.14
N VAL A 76 21.64 12.52 -24.09
CA VAL A 76 21.67 11.65 -22.91
C VAL A 76 22.28 12.39 -21.72
N ALA A 77 23.48 12.96 -21.88
CA ALA A 77 24.14 13.71 -20.81
C ALA A 77 23.30 14.89 -20.31
N ALA A 78 22.67 15.65 -21.21
CA ALA A 78 21.77 16.74 -20.85
C ALA A 78 20.59 16.24 -20.00
N LYS A 79 19.94 15.12 -20.38
CA LYS A 79 18.84 14.54 -19.59
C LYS A 79 19.28 14.06 -18.21
N PHE A 80 20.48 13.50 -18.10
CA PHE A 80 21.08 13.15 -16.81
C PHE A 80 21.45 14.39 -15.98
N TYR A 81 21.77 15.51 -16.62
CA TYR A 81 22.00 16.74 -15.89
C TYR A 81 20.69 17.34 -15.39
N ASP A 82 19.69 17.47 -16.26
CA ASP A 82 18.39 18.07 -15.96
C ASP A 82 17.70 17.35 -14.79
N TYR A 83 17.61 16.02 -14.83
CA TYR A 83 16.87 15.25 -13.82
C TYR A 83 17.48 15.31 -12.41
N TRP A 84 18.79 15.55 -12.29
CA TRP A 84 19.50 15.52 -11.00
C TRP A 84 19.85 16.91 -10.45
N ASN A 85 19.80 17.96 -11.27
CA ASN A 85 20.12 19.33 -10.83
C ASN A 85 18.89 20.24 -10.75
N GLU A 86 17.72 19.78 -11.19
CA GLU A 86 16.41 20.32 -10.77
C GLU A 86 15.97 19.72 -9.42
#